data_AF-A0A2N3DIX1-F1
#
_entry.id   AF-A0A2N3DIX1-F1
#
_cell.length_a   1.000
_cell.length_b   1.000
_cell.length_c   1.000
_cell.angle_alpha   90.00
_cell.angle_beta   90.00
_cell.angle_gamma   90.00
#
_symmetry.space_group_name_H-M   'P 1'
#
loop_
_entity.id
_entity.type
_entity.pdbx_description
1 polymer ?
#
loop_
_entity_poly.entity_id
_entity_poly.type
_entity_poly.pdbx_seq_one_letter_code
_entity_poly.pdbx_strand_id
1 'polypeptide(L)'
;MKLVMLGSGTSTGVPRLGGPDGAGDWGDCDPDEPRNRRTRVSILVESNDGRRLLIDTSSDCRAQLLANRIDSIDAVFWTHDHADHCHGIDDLRALRFGRAGPIPAFAETETVRRV
;
A
#
# COMPACT_ATOMS: atom_id res chain seq x y z
N MET A 1 7.17 -13.64 13.38
CA MET A 1 7.21 -12.54 12.40
C MET A 1 6.16 -12.89 11.38
N LYS A 2 5.34 -11.91 11.00
CA LYS A 2 4.23 -12.08 10.08
C LYS A 2 4.38 -11.09 8.94
N LEU A 3 4.16 -11.55 7.71
CA LEU A 3 4.08 -10.70 6.54
C LEU A 3 2.65 -10.74 6.02
N VAL A 4 2.08 -9.58 5.76
CA VAL A 4 0.75 -9.42 5.16
C VAL A 4 0.93 -8.83 3.77
N MET A 5 0.47 -9.54 2.76
CA MET A 5 0.40 -9.03 1.38
C MET A 5 -0.79 -8.08 1.29
N LEU A 6 -0.54 -6.77 1.26
CA LEU A 6 -1.61 -5.76 1.18
C LEU A 6 -2.07 -5.58 -0.27
N GLY A 7 -1.14 -5.63 -1.21
CA GLY A 7 -1.41 -5.59 -2.63
C GLY A 7 -0.34 -6.33 -3.44
N SER A 8 -0.75 -6.88 -4.58
CA SER A 8 0.09 -7.70 -5.47
C SER A 8 -0.03 -7.29 -6.93
N GLY A 9 -0.63 -6.13 -7.20
CA GLY A 9 -0.82 -5.59 -8.53
C GLY A 9 0.42 -4.85 -9.04
N THR A 10 0.44 -4.62 -10.35
CA THR A 10 1.35 -3.66 -10.99
C THR A 10 0.97 -2.22 -10.60
N SER A 11 1.70 -1.23 -11.12
CA SER A 11 1.49 0.21 -10.86
C SER A 11 0.06 0.70 -11.17
N THR A 12 -0.64 0.00 -12.05
CA THR A 12 -2.01 0.30 -12.48
C THR A 12 -3.07 -0.61 -11.87
N GLY A 13 -2.67 -1.54 -11.00
CA GLY A 13 -3.55 -2.57 -10.44
C GLY A 13 -4.03 -3.60 -11.46
N VAL A 14 -4.92 -4.49 -11.03
CA VAL A 14 -5.70 -5.38 -11.90
C VAL A 14 -7.16 -5.36 -11.43
N PRO A 15 -8.14 -5.05 -12.30
CA PRO A 15 -7.95 -4.62 -13.69
C PRO A 15 -7.33 -3.21 -13.80
N ARG A 16 -6.76 -2.90 -14.95
CA ARG A 16 -6.37 -1.51 -15.30
C ARG A 16 -7.62 -0.69 -15.60
N LEU A 17 -7.52 0.64 -15.52
CA LEU A 17 -8.58 1.52 -16.04
C LEU A 17 -8.82 1.27 -17.54
N GLY A 18 -10.09 1.28 -17.95
CA GLY A 18 -10.49 1.05 -19.35
C GLY A 18 -11.35 -0.21 -19.52
N GLY A 19 -11.09 -0.97 -20.58
CA GLY A 19 -11.89 -2.14 -20.97
C GLY A 19 -13.03 -1.79 -21.95
N PRO A 20 -13.55 -2.77 -22.72
CA PRO A 20 -14.56 -2.54 -23.75
C PRO A 20 -15.87 -1.90 -23.24
N ASP A 21 -16.21 -2.17 -21.98
CA ASP A 21 -17.44 -1.70 -21.31
C ASP A 21 -17.14 -0.75 -20.13
N GLY A 22 -15.88 -0.37 -19.92
CA GLY A 22 -15.45 0.48 -18.80
C GLY A 22 -15.35 -0.21 -17.44
N ALA A 23 -15.57 -1.53 -17.36
CA ALA A 23 -15.44 -2.29 -16.10
C ALA A 23 -13.99 -2.63 -15.72
N GLY A 24 -13.02 -2.24 -16.56
CA GLY A 24 -11.60 -2.47 -16.40
C GLY A 24 -11.01 -3.35 -17.50
N ASP A 25 -9.74 -3.11 -17.84
CA ASP A 25 -8.94 -3.99 -18.70
C ASP A 25 -8.25 -5.07 -17.85
N TRP A 26 -8.74 -6.30 -17.96
CA TRP A 26 -8.26 -7.46 -17.22
C TRP A 26 -7.08 -8.18 -17.88
N GLY A 27 -6.78 -7.88 -19.14
CA GLY A 27 -5.90 -8.72 -19.96
C GLY A 27 -6.39 -10.17 -19.95
N ASP A 28 -5.48 -11.10 -19.65
CA ASP A 28 -5.77 -12.54 -19.57
C ASP A 28 -6.32 -13.00 -18.21
N CYS A 29 -6.54 -12.09 -17.25
CA CYS A 29 -7.07 -12.44 -15.95
C CYS A 29 -8.59 -12.72 -16.02
N ASP A 30 -9.01 -13.82 -15.40
CA ASP A 30 -10.43 -14.10 -15.19
C ASP A 30 -11.05 -13.08 -14.21
N PRO A 31 -12.06 -12.29 -14.62
CA PRO A 31 -12.73 -11.30 -13.78
C PRO A 31 -13.57 -11.90 -12.65
N ASP A 32 -13.93 -13.18 -12.76
CA ASP A 32 -14.74 -13.90 -11.77
C ASP A 32 -13.90 -14.59 -10.68
N GLU A 33 -12.59 -14.73 -10.88
CA GLU A 33 -11.64 -15.20 -9.85
C GLU A 33 -11.24 -14.03 -8.93
N PRO A 34 -11.67 -14.00 -7.66
CA PRO A 34 -11.47 -12.84 -6.78
C PRO A 34 -10.00 -12.45 -6.54
N ARG A 35 -9.08 -13.42 -6.59
CA ARG A 35 -7.62 -13.17 -6.42
C ARG A 35 -7.00 -12.40 -7.59
N ASN A 36 -7.70 -12.28 -8.71
CA ASN A 36 -7.25 -11.46 -9.83
C ASN A 36 -7.52 -9.97 -9.64
N ARG A 37 -8.35 -9.57 -8.66
CA ARG A 37 -8.41 -8.16 -8.26
C ARG A 37 -7.23 -7.82 -7.37
N ARG A 38 -6.34 -6.98 -7.90
CA ARG A 38 -5.07 -6.66 -7.24
C ARG A 38 -4.91 -5.15 -7.15
N THR A 39 -4.90 -4.62 -5.93
CA THR A 39 -4.44 -3.25 -5.63
C THR A 39 -2.94 -3.13 -5.88
N ARG A 40 -2.43 -1.90 -6.00
CA ARG A 40 -0.98 -1.62 -6.14
C ARG A 40 -0.17 -2.27 -5.01
N VAL A 41 1.07 -2.62 -5.32
CA VAL A 41 1.93 -3.40 -4.42
C VAL A 41 2.17 -2.67 -3.09
N SER A 42 2.05 -3.41 -1.99
CA SER A 42 2.43 -2.98 -0.64
C SER A 42 2.41 -4.20 0.28
N ILE A 43 3.22 -4.19 1.33
CA ILE A 43 3.19 -5.21 2.37
C ILE A 43 3.24 -4.59 3.76
N LEU A 44 2.73 -5.30 4.76
CA LEU A 44 2.97 -5.01 6.17
C LEU A 44 3.85 -6.11 6.77
N VAL A 45 4.89 -5.73 7.49
CA VAL A 45 5.69 -6.64 8.30
C VAL A 45 5.38 -6.40 9.77
N GLU A 46 4.97 -7.45 10.48
CA GLU A 46 4.72 -7.43 11.92
C GLU A 46 5.76 -8.30 12.65
N SER A 47 6.48 -7.70 13.59
CA SER A 47 7.45 -8.38 14.44
C SER A 47 6.76 -9.27 15.49
N ASN A 48 7.55 -10.10 16.19
CA ASN A 48 7.02 -10.95 17.27
C ASN A 48 6.46 -10.15 18.46
N ASP A 49 6.94 -8.93 18.68
CA ASP A 49 6.47 -8.03 19.74
C ASP A 49 5.34 -7.08 19.26
N GLY A 50 4.77 -7.33 18.08
CA GLY A 50 3.59 -6.64 17.56
C GLY A 50 3.86 -5.31 16.86
N ARG A 51 5.13 -4.93 16.65
CA ARG A 51 5.48 -3.72 15.90
C ARG A 51 5.24 -3.92 14.41
N ARG A 52 4.70 -2.90 13.75
CA ARG A 52 4.23 -2.93 12.36
C ARG A 52 5.00 -1.94 11.49
N LEU A 53 5.67 -2.47 10.48
CA LEU A 53 6.34 -1.68 9.44
C LEU A 53 5.52 -1.77 8.14
N LEU A 54 5.02 -0.63 7.68
CA LEU A 54 4.39 -0.52 6.35
C LEU A 54 5.47 -0.34 5.30
N ILE A 55 5.48 -1.20 4.29
CA ILE A 55 6.36 -1.06 3.12
C ILE A 55 5.53 -0.49 1.98
N ASP A 56 5.90 0.72 1.57
CA ASP A 56 5.22 1.55 0.58
C ASP A 56 3.80 1.99 0.98
N THR A 57 3.51 3.28 0.81
CA THR A 57 2.17 3.87 0.92
C THR A 57 1.55 3.95 -0.45
N SER A 58 1.14 2.80 -0.99
CA SER A 58 0.49 2.74 -2.30
C SER A 58 -0.71 3.66 -2.36
N SER A 59 -1.15 4.10 -3.53
CA SER A 59 -2.37 4.93 -3.60
C SER A 59 -3.67 4.13 -3.37
N ASP A 60 -3.57 2.86 -2.94
CA ASP A 60 -4.65 2.06 -2.34
C ASP A 60 -4.52 1.94 -0.81
N CYS A 61 -3.57 2.64 -0.16
CA CYS A 61 -3.18 2.50 1.24
C CYS A 61 -4.38 2.41 2.19
N ARG A 62 -5.29 3.41 2.18
CA ARG A 62 -6.50 3.36 3.02
C ARG A 62 -7.32 2.09 2.82
N ALA A 63 -7.60 1.69 1.58
CA ALA A 63 -8.41 0.51 1.30
C ALA A 63 -7.71 -0.77 1.79
N GLN A 64 -6.39 -0.85 1.59
CA GLN A 64 -5.56 -1.96 2.03
C GLN A 64 -5.55 -2.12 3.55
N LEU A 65 -5.34 -1.03 4.29
CA LEU A 65 -5.31 -1.06 5.75
C LEU A 65 -6.69 -1.39 6.34
N LEU A 66 -7.77 -0.83 5.78
CA LEU A 66 -9.14 -1.13 6.21
C LEU A 66 -9.51 -2.60 5.96
N ALA A 67 -9.22 -3.14 4.76
CA ALA A 67 -9.51 -4.52 4.40
C ALA A 67 -8.80 -5.53 5.33
N ASN A 68 -7.60 -5.17 5.81
CA ASN A 68 -6.80 -5.99 6.71
C ASN A 68 -7.00 -5.66 8.20
N ARG A 69 -7.92 -4.73 8.53
CA ARG A 69 -8.19 -4.27 9.91
C ARG A 69 -6.92 -3.79 10.63
N ILE A 70 -6.06 -3.07 9.92
CA ILE A 70 -4.84 -2.47 10.46
C ILE A 70 -5.19 -1.06 10.95
N ASP A 71 -5.09 -0.86 12.26
CA ASP A 71 -5.45 0.37 12.96
C ASP A 71 -4.26 1.26 13.33
N SER A 72 -3.04 0.73 13.21
CA SER A 72 -1.81 1.41 13.58
C SER A 72 -0.62 0.81 12.85
N ILE A 73 0.39 1.66 12.64
CA ILE A 73 1.72 1.29 12.14
C ILE A 73 2.77 1.95 13.02
N ASP A 74 3.94 1.37 13.16
CA ASP A 74 5.04 1.97 13.93
C ASP A 74 5.95 2.83 13.07
N ALA A 75 6.18 2.42 11.82
CA ALA A 75 7.01 3.12 10.85
C ALA A 75 6.60 2.80 9.41
N VAL A 76 7.17 3.57 8.47
CA VAL A 76 7.04 3.37 7.02
C VAL A 76 8.43 3.19 6.41
N PHE A 77 8.55 2.31 5.42
CA PHE A 77 9.70 2.23 4.54
C PHE A 77 9.24 2.36 3.09
N TRP A 78 9.75 3.34 2.34
CA TRP A 78 9.53 3.45 0.90
C TRP A 78 10.69 2.82 0.13
N THR A 79 10.34 1.99 -0.85
CA THR A 79 11.30 1.31 -1.72
C THR A 79 11.89 2.26 -2.76
N HIS A 80 11.05 3.11 -3.37
CA HIS A 80 11.41 4.16 -4.34
C HIS A 80 10.24 5.15 -4.52
N ASP A 81 10.43 6.21 -5.30
CA ASP A 81 9.56 7.41 -5.37
C ASP A 81 8.39 7.32 -6.37
N HIS A 82 8.11 6.16 -6.94
CA HIS A 82 7.02 6.05 -7.92
C HIS A 82 5.63 6.17 -7.28
N ALA A 83 4.68 6.68 -8.06
CA ALA A 83 3.33 7.02 -7.61
C ALA A 83 2.58 5.86 -6.95
N ASP A 84 2.73 4.66 -7.49
CA ASP A 84 2.14 3.43 -7.00
C ASP A 84 2.71 2.96 -5.66
N HIS A 85 3.83 3.52 -5.22
CA HIS A 85 4.48 3.23 -3.95
C HIS A 85 4.30 4.36 -2.91
N CYS A 86 4.06 5.60 -3.34
CA CYS A 86 4.15 6.77 -2.44
C CYS A 86 2.86 7.59 -2.33
N HIS A 87 1.99 7.61 -3.34
CA HIS A 87 0.88 8.58 -3.38
C HIS A 87 -0.27 8.33 -2.40
N GLY A 88 -0.23 7.27 -1.58
CA GLY A 88 -1.13 7.08 -0.45
C GLY A 88 -0.65 7.71 0.86
N ILE A 89 0.45 8.47 0.84
CA ILE A 89 1.08 9.02 2.05
C ILE A 89 0.12 9.85 2.94
N ASP A 90 -0.84 10.57 2.36
CA ASP A 90 -1.76 11.40 3.15
C ASP A 90 -2.69 10.58 4.06
N ASP A 91 -2.97 9.32 3.71
CA ASP A 91 -3.79 8.41 4.54
C ASP A 91 -3.16 8.15 5.92
N LEU A 92 -1.83 8.31 6.05
CA LEU A 92 -1.12 8.14 7.32
C LEU A 92 -1.50 9.20 8.36
N ARG A 93 -2.10 10.31 7.95
CA ARG A 93 -2.51 11.41 8.83
C ARG A 93 -3.42 10.91 9.96
N ALA A 94 -4.36 10.02 9.65
CA ALA A 94 -5.26 9.44 10.63
C ALA A 94 -4.51 8.57 11.66
N LEU A 95 -3.48 7.84 11.23
CA LEU A 95 -2.66 6.97 12.07
C LEU A 95 -1.66 7.75 12.95
N ARG A 96 -1.46 9.04 12.68
CA ARG A 96 -0.64 9.94 13.50
C ARG A 96 -1.39 10.51 14.69
N PHE A 97 -2.73 10.55 14.66
CA PHE A 97 -3.51 11.10 15.78
C PHE A 97 -3.21 10.35 17.08
N GLY A 98 -3.10 11.08 18.19
CA GLY A 98 -2.75 10.52 19.50
C GLY A 98 -1.26 10.22 19.73
N ARG A 99 -0.40 10.32 18.71
CA ARG A 99 1.06 10.17 18.87
C ARG A 99 1.70 11.48 19.34
N ALA A 100 2.76 11.39 20.14
CA ALA A 100 3.55 12.55 20.54
C ALA A 100 4.38 13.12 19.38
N GLY A 101 4.83 12.26 18.45
CA GLY A 101 5.68 12.62 17.31
C GLY A 101 5.13 12.17 15.96
N PRO A 102 5.87 12.45 14.86
CA PRO A 102 5.54 11.93 13.54
C PRO A 102 5.68 10.41 13.50
N ILE A 103 5.07 9.80 12.48
CA ILE A 103 5.37 8.41 12.14
C ILE A 103 6.77 8.41 11.48
N PRO A 104 7.77 7.69 12.03
CA PRO A 104 9.06 7.57 11.39
C PRO A 104 8.93 6.97 9.99
N ALA A 105 9.63 7.55 9.04
CA ALA A 105 9.69 7.06 7.67
C ALA A 105 11.14 6.93 7.21
N PHE A 106 11.41 5.88 6.45
CA PHE A 106 12.73 5.50 5.97
C PHE A 106 12.70 5.28 4.47
N ALA A 107 13.71 5.77 3.76
CA ALA A 107 13.95 5.45 2.36
C ALA A 107 15.39 5.82 2.01
N GLU A 108 15.81 5.53 0.79
CA GLU A 108 17.04 6.09 0.21
C GLU A 108 16.89 7.63 0.07
N THR A 109 18.01 8.37 0.13
CA THR A 109 18.03 9.84 0.18
C THR A 109 17.26 10.50 -0.97
N GLU A 110 17.45 10.06 -2.20
CA GLU A 110 16.74 10.60 -3.37
C GLU A 110 15.26 10.24 -3.34
N THR A 111 14.89 9.08 -2.81
CA THR A 111 13.47 8.76 -2.58
C THR A 111 12.85 9.75 -1.61
N VAL A 112 13.48 10.00 -0.45
CA VAL A 112 12.97 10.98 0.54
C VAL A 112 12.80 12.38 -0.05
N ARG A 113 13.67 12.80 -0.97
CA ARG A 113 13.57 14.12 -1.61
C ARG A 113 12.37 14.26 -2.55
N ARG A 114 11.82 13.15 -3.02
CA ARG A 114 10.81 13.12 -4.09
C ARG A 114 9.42 12.70 -3.62
N VAL A 115 9.34 12.07 -2.45
CA VAL A 115 8.09 11.66 -1.79
C VAL A 115 7.45 12.83 -1.02
#